data_AF-A0A840V1K7-F1
#
_entry.id   AF-A0A840V1K7-F1
#
_cell.length_a   1.000
_cell.length_b   1.000
_cell.length_c   1.000
_cell.angle_alpha   90.00
_cell.angle_beta   90.00
_cell.angle_gamma   90.00
#
_symmetry.space_group_name_H-M   'P 1'
#
loop_
_entity.id
_entity.type
_entity.pdbx_description
1 polymer ?
#
loop_
_entity_poly.entity_id
_entity_poly.type
_entity_poly.pdbx_seq_one_letter_code
_entity_poly.pdbx_strand_id
1 'polypeptide(L)'
;MARLLMLVSLMTLIAAAVARWWFWGRIRDQGRRIPCEMSVAELGNALGVPAGRSGELRDAAALGSALREAGLKLMEMEGIAEAKRRRIGWWNLRILPALVAVVLVFSAVSRWAPFAWVLAVGMLVMAGHVAVRMSGVGVELEAVKRGHMELRKKVRLRRVDEEEAILRCARASVWETIFPW
;
A
#
# COMPACT_ATOMS: atom_id res chain seq x y z
N MET A 1 22.35 19.98 14.38
CA MET A 1 21.59 18.72 14.57
C MET A 1 20.21 18.77 13.91
N ALA A 2 19.30 19.68 14.26
CA ALA A 2 17.95 19.74 13.65
C ALA A 2 17.95 19.82 12.11
N ARG A 3 18.80 20.66 11.50
CA ARG A 3 18.94 20.74 10.02
C ARG A 3 19.37 19.41 9.38
N LEU A 4 20.23 18.66 10.08
CA LEU A 4 20.78 17.39 9.59
C LEU A 4 19.72 16.28 9.67
N LEU A 5 18.93 16.25 10.75
CA LEU A 5 17.76 15.39 10.87
C LEU A 5 16.70 15.71 9.80
N MET A 6 16.40 16.99 9.58
CA MET A 6 15.46 17.41 8.54
C MET A 6 15.94 16.99 7.15
N LEU A 7 17.22 17.18 6.82
CA LEU A 7 17.79 16.78 5.54
C LEU A 7 17.68 15.27 5.31
N VAL A 8 18.07 14.45 6.30
CA VAL A 8 18.02 12.99 6.19
C VAL A 8 16.58 12.50 6.07
N SER A 9 15.66 13.01 6.89
CA SER A 9 14.24 12.63 6.81
C SER A 9 13.61 13.08 5.49
N LEU A 10 13.93 14.30 5.02
CA LEU A 10 13.44 14.81 3.74
C LEU A 10 13.95 13.97 2.57
N MET A 11 15.24 13.59 2.56
CA MET A 11 15.80 12.70 1.54
C MET A 11 15.08 11.35 1.50
N THR A 12 14.79 10.75 2.66
CA THR A 12 14.05 9.48 2.74
C THR A 12 12.63 9.63 2.19
N LEU A 13 11.94 10.72 2.51
CA LEU A 13 10.60 11.00 2.00
C LEU A 13 10.60 11.24 0.48
N ILE A 14 11.57 12.00 -0.03
CA ILE A 14 11.73 12.23 -1.47
C ILE A 14 12.02 10.91 -2.18
N ALA A 15 12.96 10.10 -1.68
CA ALA A 15 13.29 8.81 -2.27
C ALA A 15 12.08 7.87 -2.31
N ALA A 16 11.30 7.81 -1.23
CA ALA A 16 10.07 7.04 -1.20
C ALA A 16 9.04 7.58 -2.20
N ALA A 17 8.89 8.90 -2.32
CA ALA A 17 7.91 9.53 -3.22
C ALA A 17 8.25 9.25 -4.69
N VAL A 18 9.53 9.35 -5.04
CA VAL A 18 10.06 8.97 -6.36
C VAL A 18 9.83 7.49 -6.62
N ALA A 19 10.10 6.61 -5.64
CA ALA A 19 9.84 5.18 -5.77
C ALA A 19 8.35 4.89 -6.00
N ARG A 20 7.44 5.50 -5.23
CA ARG A 20 5.98 5.35 -5.44
C ARG A 20 5.58 5.81 -6.84
N TRP A 21 6.04 6.98 -7.28
CA TRP A 21 5.69 7.50 -8.60
C TRP A 21 6.20 6.59 -9.72
N TRP A 22 7.44 6.11 -9.60
CA TRP A 22 8.08 5.26 -10.61
C TRP A 22 7.48 3.86 -10.68
N PHE A 23 7.27 3.21 -9.52
CA PHE A 23 6.82 1.83 -9.45
C PHE A 23 5.30 1.69 -9.51
N TRP A 24 4.53 2.62 -8.94
CA TRP A 24 3.06 2.54 -8.95
C TRP A 24 2.44 3.47 -9.99
N GLY A 25 2.80 4.76 -10.00
CA GLY A 25 2.13 5.77 -10.83
C GLY A 25 2.10 5.39 -12.31
N ARG A 26 3.27 5.10 -12.89
CA ARG A 26 3.38 4.70 -14.29
C ARG A 26 2.62 3.41 -14.61
N ILE A 27 2.73 2.39 -13.76
CA ILE A 27 2.11 1.07 -14.01
C ILE A 27 0.59 1.15 -13.83
N ARG A 28 0.10 1.90 -12.86
CA ARG A 28 -1.33 2.15 -12.65
C ARG A 28 -1.95 2.85 -13.84
N ASP A 29 -1.29 3.87 -14.38
CA ASP A 29 -1.81 4.61 -15.53
C ASP A 29 -1.85 3.76 -16.79
N GLN A 30 -0.88 2.85 -16.96
CA GLN A 30 -0.93 1.83 -18.01
C GLN A 30 -2.05 0.80 -17.75
N GLY A 31 -2.17 0.29 -16.53
CA GLY A 31 -3.16 -0.70 -16.14
C GLY A 31 -4.60 -0.20 -16.21
N ARG A 32 -4.83 1.10 -16.04
CA ARG A 32 -6.13 1.76 -16.25
C ARG A 32 -6.55 1.82 -17.72
N ARG A 33 -5.61 1.71 -18.64
CA ARG A 33 -5.88 1.73 -20.10
C ARG A 33 -6.11 0.33 -20.66
N ILE A 34 -5.88 -0.71 -19.86
CA ILE A 34 -6.04 -2.11 -20.26
C ILE A 34 -7.35 -2.61 -19.67
N PRO A 35 -8.43 -2.67 -20.47
CA PRO A 35 -9.68 -3.29 -20.04
C PRO A 35 -9.50 -4.80 -19.98
N CYS A 36 -9.99 -5.43 -18.91
CA CYS A 36 -10.01 -6.87 -18.74
C CYS A 36 -11.44 -7.40 -18.88
N GLU A 37 -11.57 -8.65 -19.31
CA GLU A 37 -12.88 -9.29 -19.41
C GLU A 37 -13.49 -9.56 -18.02
N MET A 38 -12.67 -9.74 -16.99
CA MET A 38 -13.15 -10.04 -15.64
C MET A 38 -13.44 -8.78 -14.82
N SER A 39 -14.49 -8.79 -14.01
CA SER A 39 -14.73 -7.74 -13.01
C SER A 39 -14.05 -8.02 -11.67
N VAL A 40 -13.79 -6.97 -10.87
CA VAL A 40 -13.29 -7.12 -9.50
C VAL A 40 -14.24 -7.99 -8.65
N ALA A 41 -15.55 -7.92 -8.88
CA ALA A 41 -16.55 -8.77 -8.25
C ALA A 41 -16.38 -10.25 -8.60
N GLU A 42 -16.19 -10.56 -9.88
CA GLU A 42 -15.94 -11.93 -10.35
C GLU A 42 -14.64 -12.50 -9.78
N LEU A 43 -13.57 -11.70 -9.75
CA LEU A 43 -12.29 -12.08 -9.15
C LEU A 43 -12.42 -12.36 -7.65
N GLY A 44 -13.14 -11.49 -6.94
CA GLY A 44 -13.44 -11.68 -5.52
C GLY A 44 -14.24 -12.97 -5.27
N ASN A 45 -15.31 -13.18 -6.03
CA ASN A 45 -16.15 -14.38 -5.92
C ASN A 45 -15.35 -15.66 -6.19
N ALA A 46 -14.50 -15.66 -7.23
CA ALA A 46 -13.61 -16.79 -7.51
C ALA A 46 -12.68 -17.10 -6.33
N LEU A 47 -12.11 -16.06 -5.71
CA LEU A 47 -11.19 -16.23 -4.57
C LEU A 47 -11.91 -16.47 -3.23
N GLY A 48 -13.24 -16.38 -3.18
CA GLY A 48 -14.02 -16.48 -1.94
C GLY A 48 -13.91 -15.24 -1.06
N VAL A 49 -13.63 -14.08 -1.66
CA VAL A 49 -13.44 -12.80 -0.98
C VAL A 49 -14.46 -11.80 -1.51
N PRO A 50 -15.38 -11.25 -0.68
CA PRO A 50 -16.33 -10.24 -1.13
C PRO A 50 -15.59 -9.04 -1.73
N ALA A 51 -15.98 -8.65 -2.94
CA ALA A 51 -15.49 -7.43 -3.55
C ALA A 51 -16.06 -6.20 -2.82
N GLY A 52 -15.20 -5.21 -2.58
CA GLY A 52 -15.61 -3.94 -1.97
C GLY A 52 -16.42 -3.06 -2.93
N ARG A 53 -16.49 -1.76 -2.64
CA ARG A 53 -17.27 -0.75 -3.41
C ARG A 53 -16.86 -0.62 -4.89
N SER A 54 -15.75 -1.21 -5.30
CA SER A 54 -15.18 -1.17 -6.65
C SER A 54 -15.43 -2.44 -7.47
N GLY A 55 -16.44 -3.24 -7.12
CA GLY A 55 -16.72 -4.54 -7.74
C GLY A 55 -16.96 -4.50 -9.26
N GLU A 56 -17.49 -3.40 -9.79
CA GLU A 56 -17.78 -3.24 -11.23
C GLU A 56 -16.57 -2.84 -12.07
N LEU A 57 -15.45 -2.44 -11.44
CA LEU A 57 -14.26 -2.06 -12.19
C LEU A 57 -13.67 -3.27 -12.91
N ARG A 58 -13.27 -3.06 -14.17
CA ARG A 58 -12.71 -4.09 -15.07
C ARG A 58 -11.31 -3.75 -15.55
N ASP A 59 -10.64 -2.77 -14.94
CA ASP A 59 -9.30 -2.37 -15.36
C ASP A 59 -8.24 -3.26 -14.70
N ALA A 60 -7.13 -3.52 -15.40
CA ALA A 60 -6.02 -4.32 -14.86
C ALA A 60 -5.45 -3.73 -13.55
N ALA A 61 -5.47 -2.40 -13.41
CA ALA A 61 -5.07 -1.73 -12.16
C ALA A 61 -5.99 -2.08 -10.98
N ALA A 62 -7.31 -2.06 -11.20
CA ALA A 62 -8.30 -2.37 -10.17
C ALA A 62 -8.27 -3.86 -9.80
N LEU A 63 -8.21 -4.74 -10.80
CA LEU A 63 -8.04 -6.18 -10.60
C LEU A 63 -6.73 -6.50 -9.87
N GLY A 64 -5.63 -5.82 -10.20
CA GLY A 64 -4.35 -6.00 -9.52
C GLY A 64 -4.43 -5.62 -8.03
N SER A 65 -5.07 -4.50 -7.70
CA SER A 65 -5.30 -4.11 -6.30
C SER A 65 -6.21 -5.10 -5.56
N ALA A 66 -7.28 -5.57 -6.21
CA ALA A 66 -8.20 -6.55 -5.65
C ALA A 66 -7.53 -7.90 -5.42
N LEU A 67 -6.65 -8.33 -6.34
CA LEU A 67 -5.86 -9.55 -6.21
C LEU A 67 -4.91 -9.49 -5.00
N ARG A 68 -4.24 -8.33 -4.79
CA ARG A 68 -3.42 -8.10 -3.59
C ARG A 68 -4.25 -8.20 -2.32
N GLU A 69 -5.41 -7.55 -2.28
CA GLU A 69 -6.28 -7.56 -1.11
C GLU A 69 -6.87 -8.94 -0.81
N ALA A 70 -7.28 -9.67 -1.85
CA ALA A 70 -7.72 -11.06 -1.73
C ALA A 70 -6.60 -11.97 -1.22
N GLY A 71 -5.38 -11.81 -1.74
CA GLY A 71 -4.19 -12.53 -1.26
C GLY A 71 -3.88 -12.28 0.21
N LEU A 72 -3.98 -11.03 0.66
CA LEU A 72 -3.81 -10.68 2.08
C LEU A 72 -4.90 -11.31 2.95
N LYS A 73 -6.13 -11.37 2.45
CA LYS A 73 -7.25 -12.02 3.17
C LYS A 73 -7.09 -13.54 3.26
N LEU A 74 -6.60 -14.17 2.20
CA LEU A 74 -6.26 -15.60 2.21
C LEU A 74 -5.17 -15.89 3.25
N MET A 75 -4.10 -15.08 3.28
CA MET A 75 -3.05 -15.21 4.32
C MET A 75 -3.58 -14.96 5.73
N GLU A 76 -4.54 -14.05 5.91
CA GLU A 76 -5.21 -13.85 7.20
C GLU A 76 -6.03 -15.08 7.62
N MET A 77 -6.76 -15.72 6.70
CA MET A 77 -7.50 -16.96 6.97
C MET A 77 -6.56 -18.12 7.34
N GLU A 78 -5.35 -18.14 6.80
CA GLU A 78 -4.27 -19.09 7.16
C GLU A 78 -3.61 -18.79 8.53
N GLY A 79 -4.02 -17.73 9.23
CA GLY A 79 -3.52 -17.38 10.56
C GLY A 79 -2.27 -16.48 10.57
N ILE A 80 -1.87 -15.92 9.42
CA ILE A 80 -0.71 -15.02 9.34
C ILE A 80 -1.13 -13.63 9.87
N ALA A 81 -0.84 -13.38 11.15
CA ALA A 81 -1.25 -12.16 11.85
C ALA A 81 -0.74 -10.88 11.16
N GLU A 82 0.44 -10.92 10.52
CA GLU A 82 1.04 -9.80 9.79
C GLU A 82 0.17 -9.32 8.62
N ALA A 83 -0.50 -10.24 7.92
CA ALA A 83 -1.42 -9.93 6.83
C ALA A 83 -2.65 -9.16 7.35
N LYS A 84 -3.18 -9.55 8.51
CA LYS A 84 -4.26 -8.83 9.21
C LYS A 84 -3.86 -7.42 9.62
N ARG A 85 -2.65 -7.25 10.20
CA ARG A 85 -2.12 -5.92 10.60
C ARG A 85 -2.02 -4.98 9.41
N ARG A 86 -1.65 -5.51 8.24
CA ARG A 86 -1.53 -4.77 6.99
C ARG A 86 -2.88 -4.40 6.39
N ARG A 87 -3.81 -5.36 6.31
CA ARG A 87 -5.16 -5.14 5.77
C ARG A 87 -5.93 -4.08 6.54
N ILE A 88 -5.86 -4.09 7.87
CA ILE A 88 -6.57 -3.11 8.73
C ILE A 88 -5.90 -1.72 8.68
N GLY A 89 -4.72 -1.59 8.07
CA GLY A 89 -3.97 -0.34 8.09
C GLY A 89 -3.57 0.06 9.51
N TRP A 90 -3.28 -0.92 10.38
CA TRP A 90 -3.00 -0.70 11.80
C TRP A 90 -1.93 0.39 12.05
N TRP A 91 -0.91 0.44 11.18
CA TRP A 91 0.12 1.48 11.25
C TRP A 91 -0.42 2.88 10.98
N ASN A 92 -1.34 3.06 10.02
CA ASN A 92 -1.99 4.36 9.79
C ASN A 92 -2.85 4.78 11.00
N LEU A 93 -3.58 3.83 11.59
CA LEU A 93 -4.44 4.05 12.77
C LEU A 93 -3.68 4.52 14.02
N ARG A 94 -2.39 4.16 14.16
CA ARG A 94 -1.57 4.60 15.30
C ARG A 94 -0.78 5.88 15.03
N ILE A 95 -0.39 6.11 13.78
CA ILE A 95 0.57 7.16 13.45
C ILE A 95 -0.10 8.50 13.19
N LEU A 96 -1.32 8.53 12.65
CA LEU A 96 -2.14 9.75 12.58
C LEU A 96 -2.38 10.38 13.95
N PRO A 97 -2.90 9.67 14.97
CA PRO A 97 -3.09 10.25 16.30
C PRO A 97 -1.76 10.61 16.98
N ALA A 98 -0.67 9.88 16.74
CA ALA A 98 0.65 10.25 17.26
C ALA A 98 1.17 11.56 16.65
N LEU A 99 1.02 11.75 15.33
CA LEU A 99 1.35 13.01 14.64
C LEU A 99 0.50 14.17 15.15
N VAL A 100 -0.81 13.95 15.31
CA VAL A 100 -1.73 14.96 15.87
C VAL A 100 -1.35 15.31 17.32
N ALA A 101 -1.03 14.32 18.15
CA ALA A 101 -0.58 14.54 19.53
C ALA A 101 0.74 15.33 19.59
N VAL A 102 1.71 15.01 18.72
CA VAL A 102 2.95 15.80 18.59
C VAL A 102 2.62 17.24 18.23
N VAL A 103 1.78 17.48 17.22
CA VAL A 103 1.38 18.84 16.81
C VAL A 103 0.68 19.58 17.96
N LEU A 104 -0.22 18.92 18.70
CA LEU A 104 -0.95 19.53 19.82
C LEU A 104 -0.03 19.88 21.01
N VAL A 105 0.84 18.95 21.43
CA VAL A 105 1.80 19.18 22.52
C VAL A 105 2.74 20.33 22.16
N PHE A 106 3.25 20.36 20.93
CA PHE A 106 4.15 21.43 20.51
C PHE A 106 3.45 22.77 20.24
N SER A 107 2.18 22.77 19.82
CA SER A 107 1.39 24.01 19.70
C SER A 107 1.14 24.63 21.08
N ALA A 108 0.94 23.81 22.12
CA ALA A 108 0.82 24.26 23.51
C ALA A 108 2.15 24.74 24.10
N VAL A 109 3.27 24.14 23.70
CA VAL A 109 4.64 24.45 24.16
C VAL A 109 5.34 25.50 23.24
N SER A 110 4.64 26.02 22.23
CA SER A 110 5.19 26.89 21.17
C SER A 110 5.86 28.19 21.65
N ARG A 111 5.65 28.57 22.91
CA ARG A 111 6.40 29.66 23.56
C ARG A 111 7.88 29.33 23.84
N TRP A 112 8.25 28.04 23.88
CA TRP A 112 9.57 27.58 24.34
C TRP A 112 10.33 26.71 23.33
N ALA A 113 9.67 26.12 22.33
CA ALA A 113 10.30 25.25 21.35
C ALA A 113 10.41 25.90 19.96
N PRO A 114 11.59 25.90 19.31
CA PRO A 114 11.74 26.39 17.94
C PRO A 114 10.91 25.52 16.97
N PHE A 115 10.15 26.16 16.08
CA PHE A 115 9.36 25.50 15.03
C PHE A 115 10.13 24.43 14.24
N ALA A 116 11.43 24.63 14.02
CA ALA A 116 12.32 23.69 13.35
C ALA A 116 12.40 22.30 14.03
N TRP A 117 12.26 22.22 15.36
CA TRP A 117 12.23 20.94 16.07
C TRP A 117 10.92 20.18 15.85
N VAL A 118 9.80 20.89 15.77
CA VAL A 118 8.48 20.30 15.49
C VAL A 118 8.48 19.66 14.10
N LEU A 119 9.00 20.38 13.10
CA LEU A 119 9.15 19.85 11.74
C LEU A 119 10.05 18.62 11.71
N ALA A 120 11.18 18.66 12.42
CA ALA A 120 12.13 17.56 12.47
C ALA A 120 11.52 16.29 13.09
N VAL A 121 10.82 16.40 14.22
CA VAL A 121 10.14 15.27 14.87
C VAL A 121 9.02 14.71 13.99
N GLY A 122 8.19 15.57 13.39
CA GLY A 122 7.13 15.14 12.48
C GLY A 122 7.69 14.38 11.26
N MET A 123 8.74 14.91 10.64
CA MET A 123 9.41 14.24 9.53
C MET A 123 10.09 12.93 9.94
N LEU A 124 10.66 12.84 11.15
CA LEU A 124 11.25 11.61 11.68
C LEU A 124 10.18 10.52 11.87
N VAL A 125 9.02 10.87 12.44
CA VAL A 125 7.89 9.93 12.61
C VAL A 125 7.39 9.42 11.26
N MET A 126 7.27 10.32 10.28
CA MET A 126 6.89 9.95 8.91
C MET A 126 7.93 9.05 8.23
N ALA A 127 9.22 9.35 8.38
CA ALA A 127 10.29 8.51 7.85
C ALA A 127 10.30 7.12 8.52
N GLY A 128 10.10 7.05 9.83
CA GLY A 128 9.93 5.80 10.57
C GLY A 128 8.73 4.99 10.08
N HIS A 129 7.60 5.65 9.81
CA HIS A 129 6.43 4.99 9.20
C HIS A 129 6.77 4.38 7.84
N VAL A 130 7.41 5.15 6.95
CA VAL A 130 7.83 4.67 5.63
C VAL A 130 8.78 3.47 5.76
N ALA A 131 9.74 3.50 6.68
CA ALA A 131 10.65 2.38 6.93
C ALA A 131 9.92 1.10 7.39
N VAL A 132 8.97 1.23 8.32
CA VAL A 132 8.12 0.11 8.78
C VAL A 132 7.19 -0.39 7.66
N ARG A 133 6.74 0.50 6.77
CA ARG A 133 5.96 0.10 5.59
C ARG A 133 6.80 -0.64 4.56
N MET A 134 8.03 -0.19 4.33
CA MET A 134 8.98 -0.87 3.43
C MET A 134 9.32 -2.28 3.91
N SER A 135 9.52 -2.50 5.21
CA SER A 135 9.91 -3.82 5.73
C SER A 135 8.85 -4.92 5.50
N GLY A 136 7.57 -4.56 5.35
CA GLY A 136 6.50 -5.52 5.04
C GLY A 136 6.07 -5.58 3.57
N VAL A 137 6.81 -4.94 2.65
CA VAL A 137 6.60 -5.10 1.20
C VAL A 137 6.71 -6.57 0.79
N GLY A 138 7.63 -7.33 1.41
CA GLY A 138 7.79 -8.76 1.16
C GLY A 138 6.53 -9.58 1.41
N VAL A 139 5.80 -9.28 2.50
CA VAL A 139 4.54 -9.96 2.84
C VAL A 139 3.46 -9.66 1.80
N GLU A 140 3.38 -8.42 1.33
CA GLU A 140 2.41 -8.03 0.30
C GLU A 140 2.74 -8.65 -1.07
N LEU A 141 4.02 -8.81 -1.41
CA LEU A 141 4.43 -9.54 -2.62
C LEU A 141 4.10 -11.04 -2.52
N GLU A 142 4.31 -11.64 -1.36
CA GLU A 142 3.92 -13.04 -1.12
C GLU A 142 2.40 -13.22 -1.17
N ALA A 143 1.64 -12.23 -0.67
CA ALA A 143 0.18 -12.20 -0.79
C ALA A 143 -0.27 -12.16 -2.26
N VAL A 144 0.36 -11.33 -3.11
CA VAL A 144 0.09 -11.30 -4.56
C VAL A 144 0.39 -12.66 -5.20
N LYS A 145 1.51 -13.29 -4.84
CA LYS A 145 1.88 -14.62 -5.34
C LYS A 145 0.85 -15.68 -4.94
N ARG A 146 0.42 -15.72 -3.68
CA ARG A 146 -0.64 -16.62 -3.19
C ARG A 146 -1.97 -16.37 -3.89
N GLY A 147 -2.41 -15.12 -3.97
CA GLY A 147 -3.66 -14.74 -4.64
C GLY A 147 -3.66 -15.16 -6.11
N HIS A 148 -2.54 -14.98 -6.81
CA HIS A 148 -2.37 -15.45 -8.18
C HIS A 148 -2.40 -16.98 -8.30
N MET A 149 -1.72 -17.71 -7.41
CA MET A 149 -1.76 -19.18 -7.42
C MET A 149 -3.18 -19.72 -7.21
N GLU A 150 -3.94 -19.14 -6.27
CA GLU A 150 -5.33 -19.52 -6.05
C GLU A 150 -6.24 -19.11 -7.21
N LEU A 151 -6.01 -17.94 -7.81
CA LEU A 151 -6.75 -17.50 -8.98
C LEU A 151 -6.56 -18.49 -10.13
N ARG A 152 -5.32 -18.91 -10.41
CA ARG A 152 -4.99 -19.86 -11.48
C ARG A 152 -5.61 -21.24 -11.28
N LYS A 153 -5.79 -21.67 -10.02
CA LYS A 153 -6.48 -22.93 -9.69
C LYS A 153 -7.98 -22.86 -9.99
N LYS A 154 -8.61 -21.71 -9.71
CA LYS A 154 -10.07 -21.56 -9.74
C LYS A 154 -10.60 -20.96 -11.04
N VAL A 155 -9.78 -20.17 -11.72
CA VAL A 155 -10.14 -19.46 -12.96
C VAL A 155 -9.02 -19.59 -13.96
N ARG A 156 -9.34 -20.11 -15.15
CA ARG A 156 -8.46 -19.95 -16.31
C ARG A 156 -8.77 -18.62 -16.95
N LEU A 157 -7.89 -17.64 -16.74
CA LEU A 157 -7.92 -16.41 -17.53
C LEU A 157 -7.75 -16.79 -19.01
N ARG A 158 -8.60 -16.23 -19.87
CA ARG A 158 -8.71 -16.62 -21.28
C ARG A 158 -7.51 -16.11 -22.10
N ARG A 159 -6.84 -15.05 -21.63
CA ARG A 159 -5.66 -14.43 -22.26
C ARG A 159 -4.51 -14.30 -21.28
N VAL A 160 -3.34 -14.78 -21.70
CA VAL A 160 -2.08 -14.70 -20.92
C VAL A 160 -1.66 -13.24 -20.70
N ASP A 161 -1.88 -12.37 -21.69
CA ASP A 161 -1.51 -10.96 -21.60
C ASP A 161 -2.30 -10.20 -20.51
N GLU A 162 -3.57 -10.58 -20.29
CA GLU A 162 -4.40 -9.99 -19.23
C GLU A 162 -3.91 -10.42 -17.85
N GLU A 163 -3.58 -11.71 -17.69
CA GLU A 163 -3.02 -12.26 -16.45
C GLU A 163 -1.70 -11.56 -16.08
N GLU A 164 -0.82 -11.34 -17.06
CA GLU A 164 0.45 -10.66 -16.84
C GLU A 164 0.27 -9.16 -16.54
N ALA A 165 -0.70 -8.50 -17.18
CA ALA A 165 -1.04 -7.11 -16.88
C ALA A 165 -1.58 -6.95 -15.46
N ILE A 166 -2.50 -7.83 -15.04
CA ILE A 166 -3.07 -7.87 -13.67
C ILE A 166 -1.96 -8.12 -12.65
N LEU A 167 -1.08 -9.09 -12.90
CA LEU A 167 0.06 -9.40 -12.03
C LEU A 167 1.04 -8.23 -11.89
N ARG A 168 1.38 -7.57 -12.99
CA ARG A 168 2.24 -6.37 -12.96
C ARG A 168 1.59 -5.27 -12.13
N CYS A 169 0.31 -5.02 -12.33
CA CYS A 169 -0.45 -4.05 -11.53
C CYS A 169 -0.54 -4.47 -10.06
N ALA A 170 -0.72 -5.76 -9.75
CA ALA A 170 -0.79 -6.26 -8.38
C ALA A 170 0.53 -6.04 -7.63
N ARG A 171 1.67 -6.38 -8.25
CA ARG A 171 3.00 -6.13 -7.68
C ARG A 171 3.28 -4.63 -7.52
N ALA A 172 2.89 -3.83 -8.50
CA ALA A 172 3.00 -2.38 -8.43
C ALA A 172 2.15 -1.78 -7.31
N SER A 173 0.96 -2.34 -7.05
CA SER A 173 0.03 -1.85 -6.02
C SER A 173 0.56 -2.02 -4.59
N VAL A 174 1.58 -2.87 -4.39
CA VAL A 174 2.31 -2.95 -3.11
C VAL A 174 2.99 -1.62 -2.78
N TRP A 175 3.43 -0.87 -3.80
CA TRP A 175 4.07 0.43 -3.60
C TRP A 175 3.07 1.55 -3.29
N GLU A 176 1.77 1.30 -3.45
CA GLU A 176 0.70 2.21 -3.04
C GLU A 176 0.59 2.33 -1.51
N THR A 177 1.04 1.33 -0.74
CA THR A 177 0.88 1.34 0.72
C THR A 177 2.08 1.90 1.49
N ILE A 178 3.11 2.34 0.77
CA ILE A 178 4.36 2.85 1.35
C ILE A 178 4.17 4.23 1.97
N PHE A 179 3.35 5.08 1.35
CA PHE A 179 2.90 6.33 1.96
C PHE A 179 1.57 6.14 2.70
N PRO A 180 1.35 6.88 3.79
CA PRO A 180 0.09 6.84 4.52
C PRO A 180 -1.09 7.55 3.79
N TRP A 181 -0.88 8.05 2.56
CA TRP A 181 -1.85 8.77 1.74
C TRP A 181 -1.94 8.23 0.31
#